data_AF-A0A4S8MKY4-F1
#
_entry.id   AF-A0A4S8MKY4-F1
#
_cell.length_a   1.000
_cell.length_b   1.000
_cell.length_c   1.000
_cell.angle_alpha   90.00
_cell.angle_beta   90.00
_cell.angle_gamma   90.00
#
_symmetry.space_group_name_H-M   'P 1'
#
loop_
_entity.id
_entity.type
_entity.pdbx_description
1 polymer ?
#
loop_
_entity_poly.entity_id
_entity_poly.type
_entity_poly.pdbx_seq_one_letter_code
_entity_poly.pdbx_strand_id
1 'polypeptide(L)'
;MSQTPAHKATTTPALSPAGAQPTYPSSPEIPSSDPYNETEPNPYPAIDDFLSALTQKEPRRGLLQYIQKFEDADYYNIDQLARCTKDFMTGPKIGMTDSNAEFVLTEAEKKVNLVNRGLKKMRTQKRKRNDGWD
;
A
#
# COMPACT_ATOMS: atom_id res chain seq x y z
N MET A 1 -59.58 -32.16 26.16
CA MET A 1 -58.40 -32.34 27.04
C MET A 1 -57.85 -30.94 27.27
N SER A 2 -58.13 -30.23 28.37
CA SER A 2 -57.79 -30.45 29.80
C SER A 2 -56.65 -29.49 30.22
N GLN A 3 -56.57 -29.11 31.49
CA GLN A 3 -56.03 -27.81 31.95
C GLN A 3 -54.65 -27.88 32.66
N THR A 4 -54.11 -26.68 33.00
CA THR A 4 -53.09 -26.36 34.05
C THR A 4 -51.62 -26.74 33.78
N PRO A 5 -50.64 -26.26 34.57
CA PRO A 5 -50.38 -24.90 35.10
C PRO A 5 -49.00 -24.36 34.62
N ALA A 6 -48.77 -23.07 34.38
CA ALA A 6 -48.56 -21.96 35.33
C ALA A 6 -47.32 -22.04 36.26
N HIS A 7 -46.59 -20.91 36.32
CA HIS A 7 -45.58 -20.47 37.31
C HIS A 7 -44.36 -21.34 37.70
N LYS A 8 -43.16 -20.78 37.45
CA LYS A 8 -42.27 -20.39 38.56
C LYS A 8 -41.45 -19.15 38.17
N ALA A 9 -41.33 -18.21 39.10
CA ALA A 9 -40.48 -17.03 38.94
C ALA A 9 -39.10 -17.28 39.57
N THR A 10 -38.06 -16.67 39.00
CA THR A 10 -36.71 -16.63 39.59
C THR A 10 -36.42 -15.20 40.03
N THR A 11 -36.35 -14.99 41.34
CA THR A 11 -36.18 -13.67 41.97
C THR A 11 -34.69 -13.38 42.23
N THR A 12 -34.22 -12.22 41.77
CA THR A 12 -32.92 -11.57 42.08
C THR A 12 -32.86 -11.06 43.53
N PRO A 13 -31.69 -10.61 44.09
CA PRO A 13 -30.33 -10.45 43.53
C PRO A 13 -29.32 -11.40 44.29
N ALA A 14 -28.03 -11.18 44.57
CA ALA A 14 -27.12 -10.02 44.45
C ALA A 14 -25.60 -10.37 44.47
N LEU A 15 -24.79 -9.33 44.17
CA LEU A 15 -23.52 -8.89 44.78
C LEU A 15 -22.97 -9.74 45.96
N SER A 16 -21.67 -10.04 46.19
CA SER A 16 -20.34 -9.59 45.70
C SER A 16 -19.30 -10.08 46.77
N PRO A 17 -17.96 -9.81 46.72
CA PRO A 17 -17.09 -9.32 45.65
C PRO A 17 -15.80 -10.19 45.41
N ALA A 18 -14.92 -9.70 44.53
CA ALA A 18 -13.45 -9.83 44.54
C ALA A 18 -12.78 -11.19 44.22
N GLY A 19 -11.67 -11.14 43.44
CA GLY A 19 -10.51 -11.97 43.79
C GLY A 19 -9.68 -12.69 42.72
N ALA A 20 -10.02 -12.68 41.42
CA ALA A 20 -9.09 -13.20 40.39
C ALA A 20 -9.44 -12.71 38.98
N GLN A 21 -8.51 -12.00 38.31
CA GLN A 21 -8.53 -11.91 36.84
C GLN A 21 -7.73 -13.09 36.27
N PRO A 22 -8.24 -13.84 35.28
CA PRO A 22 -7.41 -14.75 34.51
C PRO A 22 -6.43 -13.95 33.67
N THR A 23 -5.13 -14.17 33.87
CA THR A 23 -4.06 -13.51 33.13
C THR A 23 -4.02 -14.04 31.69
N TYR A 24 -4.74 -13.39 30.79
CA TYR A 24 -4.57 -13.65 29.36
C TYR A 24 -3.12 -13.33 28.96
N PRO A 25 -2.38 -14.26 28.33
CA PRO A 25 -1.06 -13.94 27.80
C PRO A 25 -1.23 -12.84 26.76
N SER A 26 -0.37 -11.81 26.81
CA SER A 26 -0.45 -10.70 25.89
C SER A 26 -0.45 -11.20 24.45
N SER A 27 -1.45 -10.79 23.67
CA SER A 27 -1.38 -10.94 22.21
C SER A 27 -0.03 -10.37 21.74
N PRO A 28 0.63 -11.00 20.75
CA PRO A 28 1.76 -10.37 20.11
C PRO A 28 1.29 -9.03 19.53
N GLU A 29 2.03 -7.97 19.76
CA GLU A 29 1.81 -6.68 19.10
C GLU A 29 1.97 -6.89 17.59
N ILE A 30 0.84 -7.11 16.91
CA ILE A 30 0.78 -6.98 15.45
C ILE A 30 1.17 -5.53 15.18
N PRO A 31 2.34 -5.26 14.56
CA PRO A 31 2.87 -3.90 14.47
C PRO A 31 1.91 -3.08 13.62
N SER A 32 1.17 -2.17 14.26
CA SER A 32 -0.09 -1.60 13.75
C SER A 32 -0.07 -1.39 12.24
N SER A 33 -0.78 -2.29 11.54
CA SER A 33 -1.03 -2.18 10.11
C SER A 33 -2.02 -1.06 9.92
N ASP A 34 -1.49 0.16 9.84
CA ASP A 34 -2.20 1.40 9.52
C ASP A 34 -3.21 1.09 8.42
N PRO A 35 -4.53 1.17 8.68
CA PRO A 35 -5.54 0.76 7.71
C PRO A 35 -5.34 1.60 6.45
N TYR A 36 -5.26 0.94 5.29
CA TYR A 36 -4.88 1.57 4.02
C TYR A 36 -5.70 2.83 3.80
N ASN A 37 -5.07 3.99 4.02
CA ASN A 37 -5.78 5.26 4.02
C ASN A 37 -5.97 5.68 2.56
N GLU A 38 -7.18 5.52 2.05
CA GLU A 38 -7.57 5.91 0.68
C GLU A 38 -7.40 7.43 0.42
N THR A 39 -7.12 8.23 1.47
CA THR A 39 -6.76 9.66 1.34
C THR A 39 -5.25 9.95 1.45
N GLU A 40 -4.37 8.98 1.72
CA GLU A 40 -2.93 9.18 1.49
C GLU A 40 -2.63 9.04 -0.01
N PRO A 41 -2.05 10.07 -0.67
CA PRO A 41 -1.72 9.98 -2.09
C PRO A 41 -0.63 8.92 -2.32
N ASN A 42 -0.68 8.25 -3.49
CA ASN A 42 0.34 7.28 -3.86
C ASN A 42 1.75 7.93 -3.78
N PRO A 43 2.67 7.42 -2.94
CA PRO A 43 3.99 8.02 -2.80
C PRO A 43 4.89 7.81 -4.02
N TYR A 44 4.50 6.94 -4.96
CA TYR A 44 5.17 6.77 -6.23
C TYR A 44 4.60 7.78 -7.25
N PRO A 45 5.46 8.49 -8.00
CA PRO A 45 5.00 9.44 -9.02
C PRO A 45 4.31 8.74 -10.19
N ALA A 46 3.53 9.53 -10.93
CA ALA A 46 2.83 9.10 -12.11
C ALA A 46 3.76 8.80 -13.31
N ILE A 47 3.24 8.04 -14.28
CA ILE A 47 3.99 7.55 -15.44
C ILE A 47 4.27 8.65 -16.47
N ASP A 48 3.35 9.59 -16.66
CA ASP A 48 3.48 10.76 -17.52
C ASP A 48 4.65 11.67 -17.09
N ASP A 49 4.69 12.02 -15.80
CA ASP A 49 5.74 12.77 -15.13
C ASP A 49 7.10 12.07 -15.28
N PHE A 50 7.10 10.74 -15.08
CA PHE A 50 8.30 9.92 -15.15
C PHE A 50 8.86 9.77 -16.58
N LEU A 51 8.01 9.45 -17.57
CA LEU A 51 8.43 9.33 -18.97
C LEU A 51 8.77 10.70 -19.57
N SER A 52 8.17 11.79 -19.10
CA SER A 52 8.58 13.16 -19.43
C SER A 52 9.98 13.46 -18.92
N ALA A 53 10.26 13.17 -17.64
CA ALA A 53 11.60 13.33 -17.05
C ALA A 53 12.66 12.43 -17.72
N LEU A 54 12.30 11.22 -18.17
CA LEU A 54 13.20 10.38 -18.97
C LEU A 54 13.41 10.92 -20.40
N THR A 55 12.38 11.49 -21.02
CA THR A 55 12.52 12.13 -22.35
C THR A 55 13.43 13.35 -22.30
N GLN A 56 13.45 14.10 -21.19
CA GLN A 56 14.42 15.19 -21.00
C GLN A 56 15.87 14.70 -20.91
N LYS A 57 16.13 13.48 -20.41
CA LYS A 57 17.47 12.86 -20.38
C LYS A 57 17.86 12.27 -21.74
N GLU A 58 16.98 11.46 -22.32
CA GLU A 58 17.24 10.69 -23.54
C GLU A 58 16.13 10.92 -24.59
N PRO A 59 16.03 12.14 -25.17
CA PRO A 59 14.94 12.51 -26.08
C PRO A 59 14.87 11.64 -27.33
N ARG A 60 16.01 11.05 -27.74
CA ARG A 60 16.12 10.12 -28.88
C ARG A 60 15.30 8.83 -28.72
N ARG A 61 14.85 8.48 -27.51
CA ARG A 61 14.03 7.29 -27.26
C ARG A 61 12.54 7.49 -27.57
N GLY A 62 12.08 8.74 -27.70
CA GLY A 62 10.68 9.05 -28.01
C GLY A 62 9.68 8.52 -26.99
N LEU A 63 9.97 8.63 -25.68
CA LEU A 63 9.20 7.91 -24.65
C LEU A 63 7.79 8.47 -24.40
N LEU A 64 7.54 9.74 -24.74
CA LEU A 64 6.23 10.39 -24.56
C LEU A 64 5.07 9.67 -25.27
N GLN A 65 5.32 9.06 -26.44
CA GLN A 65 4.27 8.37 -27.22
C GLN A 65 3.67 7.16 -26.49
N TYR A 66 4.37 6.63 -25.47
CA TYR A 66 3.91 5.49 -24.68
C TYR A 66 3.10 5.89 -23.45
N ILE A 67 3.02 7.18 -23.08
CA ILE A 67 2.23 7.65 -21.92
C ILE A 67 0.77 7.20 -22.09
N GLN A 68 0.16 7.56 -23.22
CA GLN A 68 -1.19 7.11 -23.56
C GLN A 68 -1.33 5.58 -23.62
N LYS A 69 -0.26 4.84 -23.93
CA LYS A 69 -0.30 3.36 -23.96
C LYS A 69 -0.33 2.72 -22.58
N PHE A 70 0.17 3.42 -21.55
CA PHE A 70 0.00 3.01 -20.16
C PHE A 70 -1.39 3.40 -19.63
N GLU A 71 -1.90 4.58 -20.00
CA GLU A 71 -3.28 5.02 -19.70
C GLU A 71 -4.33 4.09 -20.33
N ASP A 72 -4.19 3.75 -21.63
CA ASP A 72 -4.99 2.76 -22.38
C ASP A 72 -4.97 1.34 -21.76
N ALA A 73 -4.10 1.10 -20.76
CA ALA A 73 -3.85 -0.20 -20.14
C ALA A 73 -4.07 -0.23 -18.61
N ASP A 74 -4.61 0.85 -18.01
CA ASP A 74 -4.83 1.05 -16.57
C ASP A 74 -3.54 1.13 -15.71
N TYR A 75 -2.43 1.57 -16.31
CA TYR A 75 -1.16 1.84 -15.62
C TYR A 75 -0.96 3.35 -15.43
N TYR A 76 -0.88 3.79 -14.18
CA TYR A 76 -0.78 5.22 -13.83
C TYR A 76 0.47 5.60 -13.04
N ASN A 77 1.06 4.67 -12.26
CA ASN A 77 2.16 4.96 -11.34
C ASN A 77 3.39 4.06 -11.57
N ILE A 78 4.60 4.59 -11.26
CA ILE A 78 5.85 3.88 -11.57
C ILE A 78 6.06 2.55 -10.83
N ASP A 79 5.34 2.29 -9.73
CA ASP A 79 5.43 1.01 -9.03
C ASP A 79 4.61 -0.10 -9.69
N GLN A 80 3.67 0.27 -10.57
CA GLN A 80 3.04 -0.65 -11.51
C GLN A 80 4.03 -0.98 -12.64
N LEU A 81 4.70 0.04 -13.22
CA LEU A 81 5.77 -0.15 -14.22
C LEU A 81 6.89 -1.08 -13.72
N ALA A 82 7.37 -0.88 -12.49
CA ALA A 82 8.44 -1.69 -11.90
C ALA A 82 8.05 -3.16 -11.62
N ARG A 83 6.78 -3.53 -11.85
CA ARG A 83 6.27 -4.92 -11.79
C ARG A 83 5.96 -5.51 -13.18
N CYS A 84 6.04 -4.72 -14.24
CA CYS A 84 5.86 -5.20 -15.61
C CYS A 84 7.02 -6.11 -16.04
N THR A 85 6.72 -7.16 -16.81
CA THR A 85 7.75 -7.93 -17.51
C THR A 85 8.19 -7.19 -18.77
N LYS A 86 9.38 -7.53 -19.29
CA LYS A 86 9.84 -7.04 -20.60
C LYS A 86 8.82 -7.40 -21.70
N ASP A 87 8.25 -8.59 -21.66
CA ASP A 87 7.29 -9.10 -22.64
C ASP A 87 5.95 -8.32 -22.64
N PHE A 88 5.55 -7.75 -21.50
CA PHE A 88 4.40 -6.84 -21.44
C PHE A 88 4.72 -5.50 -22.13
N MET A 89 5.93 -4.97 -21.91
CA MET A 89 6.39 -3.70 -22.45
C MET A 89 6.63 -3.77 -23.97
N THR A 90 7.16 -4.89 -24.48
CA THR A 90 7.34 -5.12 -25.92
C THR A 90 6.10 -5.72 -26.61
N GLY A 91 5.16 -6.26 -25.83
CA GLY A 91 3.91 -6.84 -26.29
C GLY A 91 2.93 -5.81 -26.89
N PRO A 92 1.85 -6.29 -27.55
CA PRO A 92 1.01 -5.49 -28.43
C PRO A 92 0.18 -4.39 -27.75
N LYS A 93 0.11 -4.35 -26.41
CA LYS A 93 -0.51 -3.25 -25.67
C LYS A 93 0.36 -1.98 -25.66
N ILE A 94 1.66 -2.14 -25.41
CA ILE A 94 2.60 -1.04 -25.18
C ILE A 94 3.47 -0.78 -26.41
N GLY A 95 3.96 -1.83 -27.08
CA GLY A 95 4.72 -1.73 -28.33
C GLY A 95 6.07 -1.01 -28.21
N MET A 96 6.73 -1.05 -27.04
CA MET A 96 8.11 -0.57 -26.94
C MET A 96 9.08 -1.52 -27.67
N THR A 97 10.20 -0.97 -28.12
CA THR A 97 11.37 -1.79 -28.49
C THR A 97 12.03 -2.36 -27.25
N ASP A 98 12.68 -3.52 -27.35
CA ASP A 98 13.44 -4.17 -26.26
C ASP A 98 14.31 -3.20 -25.45
N SER A 99 15.09 -2.36 -26.13
CA SER A 99 15.99 -1.40 -25.47
C SER A 99 15.23 -0.29 -24.72
N ASN A 100 14.06 0.12 -25.20
CA ASN A 100 13.22 1.07 -24.47
C ASN A 100 12.53 0.41 -23.26
N ALA A 101 12.06 -0.83 -23.42
CA ALA A 101 11.50 -1.61 -22.33
C ALA A 101 12.51 -1.81 -21.19
N GLU A 102 13.70 -2.32 -21.50
CA GLU A 102 14.79 -2.52 -20.53
C GLU A 102 15.21 -1.22 -19.83
N PHE A 103 15.33 -0.12 -20.59
CA PHE A 103 15.67 1.20 -20.05
C PHE A 103 14.61 1.74 -19.09
N VAL A 104 13.33 1.70 -19.49
CA VAL A 104 12.22 2.21 -18.68
C VAL A 104 12.02 1.38 -17.42
N LEU A 105 12.09 0.05 -17.50
CA LEU A 105 12.03 -0.82 -16.31
C LEU A 105 13.19 -0.53 -15.35
N THR A 106 14.41 -0.39 -15.86
CA THR A 106 15.61 -0.11 -15.06
C THR A 106 15.55 1.25 -14.35
N GLU A 107 15.09 2.31 -15.03
CA GLU A 107 14.90 3.62 -14.39
C GLU A 107 13.70 3.65 -13.44
N ALA A 108 12.63 2.88 -13.72
CA ALA A 108 11.46 2.79 -12.84
C ALA A 108 11.84 2.12 -11.51
N GLU A 109 12.56 0.99 -11.56
CA GLU A 109 13.04 0.29 -10.37
C GLU A 109 13.94 1.21 -9.50
N LYS A 110 14.89 1.93 -10.11
CA LYS A 110 15.72 2.93 -9.41
C LYS A 110 14.88 4.02 -8.73
N LYS A 111 13.85 4.53 -9.41
CA LYS A 111 12.98 5.61 -8.90
C LYS A 111 12.06 5.10 -7.78
N VAL A 112 11.50 3.89 -7.91
CA VAL A 112 10.75 3.18 -6.85
C VAL A 112 11.63 2.94 -5.62
N ASN A 113 12.87 2.47 -5.81
CA ASN A 113 13.83 2.26 -4.73
C ASN A 113 14.24 3.58 -4.05
N LEU A 114 14.35 4.68 -4.79
CA LEU A 114 14.60 6.03 -4.24
C LEU A 114 13.42 6.51 -3.36
N VAL A 115 12.17 6.37 -3.84
CA VAL A 115 10.96 6.68 -3.07
C VAL A 115 10.89 5.84 -1.79
N ASN A 116 11.07 4.52 -1.90
CA ASN A 116 11.10 3.61 -0.75
C ASN A 116 12.16 4.00 0.29
N ARG A 117 13.34 4.45 -0.14
CA ARG A 117 14.39 4.96 0.76
C ARG A 117 13.99 6.28 1.44
N GLY A 118 13.24 7.15 0.76
CA GLY A 118 12.65 8.37 1.32
C GLY A 118 11.62 8.06 2.40
N LEU A 119 10.63 7.22 2.09
CA LEU A 119 9.57 6.79 3.02
C LEU A 119 10.16 6.15 4.30
N LYS A 120 11.13 5.25 4.16
CA LYS A 120 11.82 4.62 5.30
C LYS A 120 12.50 5.65 6.21
N LYS A 121 13.16 6.67 5.65
CA LYS A 121 13.75 7.77 6.44
C LYS A 121 12.68 8.60 7.16
N MET A 122 11.60 8.97 6.46
CA MET A 122 10.52 9.78 7.03
C MET A 122 9.83 9.08 8.21
N ARG A 123 9.53 7.78 8.08
CA ARG A 123 8.92 6.99 9.18
C ARG A 123 9.83 6.92 10.41
N THR A 124 11.13 6.72 10.23
CA THR A 124 12.11 6.74 11.34
C THR A 124 12.24 8.12 11.99
N GLN A 125 12.16 9.21 11.22
CA GLN A 125 12.19 10.58 11.75
C GLN A 125 10.87 10.99 12.45
N LYS A 126 9.72 10.42 12.04
CA LYS A 126 8.43 10.59 12.74
C LYS A 126 8.49 9.94 14.13
N ARG A 127 8.97 8.69 14.23
CA ARG A 127 9.19 7.99 15.51
C ARG A 127 10.07 8.81 16.45
N LYS A 128 11.30 9.15 16.04
CA LYS A 128 12.25 9.94 16.86
C LYS A 128 11.78 11.33 17.33
N ARG A 129 10.67 11.88 16.80
CA ARG A 129 10.04 13.11 17.34
C ARG A 129 8.89 12.82 18.31
N ASN A 130 8.23 11.67 18.17
CA ASN A 130 7.18 11.23 19.09
C ASN A 130 7.80 10.59 20.36
N ASP A 131 8.93 9.92 20.22
CA ASP A 131 9.67 9.27 21.30
C ASP A 131 10.51 10.27 22.16
N GLY A 132 10.27 11.58 22.01
CA GLY A 132 11.11 12.67 22.55
C GLY A 132 10.33 13.68 23.38
N TRP A 133 9.80 13.23 24.52
CA TRP A 133 9.17 14.06 25.56
C TRP A 133 9.60 13.59 26.96
N ASP A 134 10.85 13.93 27.31
CA ASP A 134 11.26 14.52 28.60
C ASP A 134 12.65 15.19 28.38
#